data_AF-A0A3Q2QFM2-F1
#
_entry.id   AF-A0A3Q2QFM2-F1
#
_cell.length_a   1.000
_cell.length_b   1.000
_cell.length_c   1.000
_cell.angle_alpha   90.00
_cell.angle_beta   90.00
_cell.angle_gamma   90.00
#
_symmetry.space_group_name_H-M   'P 1'
#
loop_
_entity.id
_entity.type
_entity.pdbx_description
1 polymer ?
#
loop_
_entity_poly.entity_id
_entity_poly.type
_entity_poly.pdbx_seq_one_letter_code
_entity_poly.pdbx_strand_id
1 'polypeptide(L)'
;LRVMLNGTVTHRTTRPSWISLIKCFNEVLGSTRFRFGPKSSSCGYVVCPSEKRFLLLFTFLKKNRKKKLMVFFSSCMSVKFHYELLNYIDLPVMAIHVSSLRTGPQKQTKRTTTFFQFCNADSGILLCTDVAARGLDIPEVDWIVQYDPPDDPKEYIHRVGRTARGVNGRGHALLILRPEELGFLRFLKQAKVTPRTGPVPVLPVLCRSLEKLIEKNYYLHKSAQEAYKSYVRAYDSHSLKQIYSVGTLNLPQVALSFGFRLPPYVDLSILLAPPAGPVLPGPPAGCEPDIRMLAVCS
;
A
#
# COMPACT_ATOMS: atom_id res chain seq x y z
N LEU A 1 -10.83 -8.52 -33.23
CA LEU A 1 -10.15 -7.34 -33.81
C LEU A 1 -8.74 -7.28 -33.25
N ARG A 2 -7.74 -7.43 -34.13
CA ARG A 2 -6.29 -7.44 -33.84
C ARG A 2 -5.83 -5.98 -33.73
N VAL A 3 -5.15 -5.60 -32.65
CA VAL A 3 -4.29 -4.40 -32.66
C VAL A 3 -2.89 -4.90 -32.33
N MET A 4 -2.03 -4.89 -33.34
CA MET A 4 -0.59 -5.04 -33.19
C MET A 4 -0.03 -3.69 -32.75
N LEU A 5 0.65 -3.66 -31.60
CA LEU A 5 1.57 -2.60 -31.22
C LEU A 5 2.90 -3.28 -30.82
N ASN A 6 3.91 -3.04 -31.66
CA ASN A 6 5.35 -3.17 -31.45
C ASN A 6 5.87 -4.11 -30.35
N GLY A 7 6.45 -5.23 -30.78
CA GLY A 7 7.85 -5.54 -30.43
C GLY A 7 8.15 -5.96 -29.00
N THR A 8 7.34 -6.83 -28.40
CA THR A 8 7.79 -7.88 -27.49
C THR A 8 6.64 -8.85 -27.32
N VAL A 9 6.69 -9.97 -28.04
CA VAL A 9 5.83 -11.12 -27.75
C VAL A 9 6.27 -11.62 -26.37
N THR A 10 5.60 -11.15 -25.32
CA THR A 10 5.74 -11.78 -24.00
C THR A 10 5.18 -13.18 -24.15
N HIS A 11 6.08 -14.16 -24.20
CA HIS A 11 5.78 -15.58 -24.13
C HIS A 11 4.71 -15.78 -23.05
N ARG A 12 3.48 -16.13 -23.45
CA ARG A 12 2.45 -16.64 -22.53
C ARG A 12 3.09 -17.80 -21.79
N THR A 13 3.49 -17.55 -20.55
CA THR A 13 4.39 -18.45 -19.86
C THR A 13 3.55 -19.52 -19.20
N THR A 14 3.54 -20.69 -19.82
CA THR A 14 3.11 -22.00 -19.30
C THR A 14 3.97 -22.44 -18.10
N ARG A 15 4.27 -21.55 -17.15
CA ARG A 15 5.15 -21.83 -16.01
C ARG A 15 4.34 -22.49 -14.88
N PRO A 16 4.75 -23.66 -14.38
CA PRO A 16 4.01 -24.40 -13.34
C PRO A 16 3.73 -23.58 -12.07
N SER A 17 4.64 -22.68 -11.68
CA SER A 17 4.46 -21.79 -10.52
C SER A 17 3.35 -20.77 -10.71
N TRP A 18 3.15 -20.28 -11.93
CA TRP A 18 2.09 -19.32 -12.28
C TRP A 18 0.71 -19.98 -12.24
N ILE A 19 0.58 -21.16 -12.84
CA ILE A 19 -0.67 -21.95 -12.83
C ILE A 19 -1.03 -22.33 -11.38
N SER A 20 -0.05 -22.76 -10.60
CA SER A 20 -0.26 -23.13 -9.19
C SER A 20 -0.70 -21.94 -8.35
N LEU A 21 -0.11 -20.76 -8.56
CA LEU A 21 -0.49 -19.54 -7.86
C LEU A 21 -1.92 -19.10 -8.23
N ILE A 22 -2.28 -19.08 -9.51
CA ILE A 22 -3.64 -18.75 -9.96
C ILE A 22 -4.67 -19.76 -9.45
N LYS A 23 -4.34 -21.06 -9.46
CA LYS A 23 -5.20 -22.10 -8.88
C LYS A 23 -5.43 -21.87 -7.40
N CYS A 24 -4.36 -21.66 -6.62
CA CYS A 24 -4.44 -21.33 -5.20
C CYS A 24 -5.34 -20.11 -4.96
N PHE A 25 -5.13 -19.04 -5.73
CA PHE A 25 -5.95 -17.83 -5.68
C PHE A 25 -7.42 -18.08 -6.04
N ASN A 26 -7.71 -18.87 -7.08
CA ASN A 26 -9.07 -19.20 -7.49
C ASN A 26 -9.79 -20.05 -6.44
N GLU A 27 -9.08 -20.96 -5.78
CA GLU A 27 -9.59 -21.76 -4.66
C GLU A 27 -9.95 -20.86 -3.47
N VAL A 28 -9.07 -19.91 -3.12
CA VAL A 28 -9.36 -18.88 -2.11
C VAL A 28 -10.64 -18.11 -2.48
N LEU A 29 -10.77 -17.68 -3.75
CA LEU A 29 -11.92 -16.92 -4.21
C LEU A 29 -13.24 -17.69 -4.07
N GLY A 30 -13.23 -18.99 -4.36
CA GLY A 30 -14.39 -19.87 -4.24
C GLY A 30 -14.82 -20.10 -2.80
N SER A 31 -13.86 -20.21 -1.87
CA SER A 31 -14.10 -20.43 -0.44
C SER A 31 -14.47 -19.14 0.31
N THR A 32 -13.98 -17.99 -0.14
CA THR A 32 -14.11 -16.72 0.60
C THR A 32 -15.46 -16.05 0.33
N ARG A 33 -16.33 -15.93 1.35
CA ARG A 33 -17.59 -15.16 1.26
C ARG A 33 -17.38 -13.69 1.65
N PHE A 34 -16.84 -12.91 0.72
CA PHE A 34 -16.65 -11.46 0.90
C PHE A 34 -17.95 -10.72 0.57
N ARG A 35 -18.69 -10.26 1.59
CA ARG A 35 -19.91 -9.44 1.42
C ARG A 35 -19.73 -8.06 2.06
N PHE A 36 -19.20 -7.13 1.30
CA PHE A 36 -19.55 -5.71 1.49
C PHE A 36 -20.78 -5.48 0.60
N GLY A 37 -21.96 -5.66 1.19
CA GLY A 37 -23.23 -5.48 0.48
C GLY A 37 -23.58 -3.99 0.33
N PRO A 38 -24.47 -3.65 -0.61
CA PRO A 38 -24.91 -2.27 -0.87
C PRO A 38 -25.68 -1.60 0.28
N LYS A 39 -25.91 -2.31 1.40
CA LYS A 39 -26.68 -1.83 2.57
C LYS A 39 -25.82 -1.32 3.73
N SER A 40 -24.50 -1.50 3.70
CA SER A 40 -23.59 -0.85 4.65
C SER A 40 -23.27 0.55 4.15
N SER A 41 -23.21 1.53 5.06
CA SER A 41 -22.69 2.88 4.81
C SER A 41 -21.54 2.85 3.80
N SER A 42 -21.51 3.83 2.89
CA SER A 42 -20.54 3.93 1.78
C SER A 42 -19.09 3.67 2.21
N CYS A 43 -18.74 3.90 3.47
CA CYS A 43 -17.41 3.66 4.01
C CYS A 43 -17.32 2.50 5.02
N GLY A 44 -16.37 1.59 4.82
CA GLY A 44 -16.06 0.50 5.75
C GLY A 44 -14.57 0.23 5.90
N TYR A 45 -14.21 -0.52 6.94
CA TYR A 45 -12.83 -0.98 7.17
C TYR A 45 -12.77 -2.48 7.46
N VAL A 46 -11.60 -3.09 7.27
CA VAL A 46 -11.34 -4.48 7.59
C VAL A 46 -10.00 -4.61 8.30
N VAL A 47 -9.95 -5.47 9.32
CA VAL A 47 -8.72 -5.78 10.04
C VAL A 47 -8.06 -6.98 9.37
N CYS A 48 -6.81 -6.82 8.91
CA CYS A 48 -6.09 -7.83 8.16
C CYS A 48 -4.64 -7.92 8.67
N PRO A 49 -4.20 -9.09 9.17
CA PRO A 49 -2.80 -9.35 9.47
C PRO A 49 -1.90 -9.09 8.25
N SER A 50 -0.68 -8.60 8.47
CA SER A 50 0.26 -8.17 7.44
C SER A 50 0.40 -9.18 6.30
N GLU A 51 0.62 -10.45 6.65
CA GLU A 51 0.90 -11.54 5.73
C GLU A 51 -0.29 -11.90 4.82
N LYS A 52 -1.51 -11.48 5.18
CA LYS A 52 -2.74 -11.73 4.41
C LYS A 52 -3.20 -10.53 3.58
N ARG A 53 -2.58 -9.35 3.74
CA ARG A 53 -3.02 -8.10 3.10
C ARG A 53 -3.05 -8.19 1.58
N PHE A 54 -2.01 -8.75 0.96
CA PHE A 54 -1.96 -8.90 -0.50
C PHE A 54 -3.08 -9.81 -1.02
N LEU A 55 -3.32 -10.94 -0.35
CA LEU A 55 -4.38 -11.88 -0.72
C LEU A 55 -5.78 -11.26 -0.59
N LEU A 56 -5.99 -10.46 0.46
CA LEU A 56 -7.21 -9.68 0.65
C LEU A 56 -7.43 -8.70 -0.52
N LEU A 57 -6.40 -7.92 -0.88
CA LEU A 57 -6.47 -6.98 -1.99
C LEU A 57 -6.75 -7.71 -3.30
N PHE A 58 -5.99 -8.75 -3.62
CA PHE A 58 -6.20 -9.54 -4.83
C PHE A 58 -7.63 -10.10 -4.92
N THR A 59 -8.11 -10.70 -3.81
CA THR A 59 -9.46 -11.25 -3.71
C THR A 59 -10.52 -10.19 -3.97
N PHE A 60 -10.34 -9.02 -3.38
CA PHE A 60 -11.23 -7.89 -3.52
C PHE A 60 -11.28 -7.37 -4.96
N LEU A 61 -10.12 -7.12 -5.55
CA LEU A 61 -9.99 -6.59 -6.91
C LEU A 61 -10.57 -7.57 -7.95
N LYS A 62 -10.27 -8.86 -7.83
CA LYS A 62 -10.74 -9.86 -8.79
C LYS A 62 -12.26 -10.03 -8.77
N LYS A 63 -12.89 -9.94 -7.60
CA LYS A 63 -14.36 -9.97 -7.47
C LYS A 63 -15.03 -8.72 -8.05
N ASN A 64 -14.37 -7.58 -7.97
CA ASN A 64 -14.89 -6.31 -8.44
C ASN A 64 -14.32 -5.88 -9.81
N ARG A 65 -13.68 -6.78 -10.58
CA ARG A 65 -12.99 -6.44 -11.84
C ARG A 65 -13.84 -5.77 -12.92
N LYS A 66 -15.17 -5.84 -12.80
CA LYS A 66 -16.15 -5.20 -13.72
C LYS A 66 -16.57 -3.80 -13.27
N LYS A 67 -16.02 -3.31 -12.16
CA LYS A 67 -16.27 -1.98 -11.60
C LYS A 67 -15.08 -1.07 -11.85
N LYS A 68 -15.24 0.22 -11.55
CA LYS A 68 -14.18 1.21 -11.57
C LYS A 68 -13.61 1.40 -10.17
N LEU A 69 -12.35 1.05 -9.97
CA LEU A 69 -11.69 1.05 -8.67
C LEU A 69 -10.43 1.89 -8.68
N MET A 70 -10.18 2.57 -7.56
CA MET A 70 -8.87 3.12 -7.25
C MET A 70 -8.31 2.50 -5.98
N VAL A 71 -7.01 2.22 -5.98
CA VAL A 71 -6.28 1.63 -4.86
C VAL A 71 -5.14 2.55 -4.45
N PHE A 72 -5.17 3.02 -3.21
CA PHE A 72 -4.18 3.90 -2.63
C PHE A 72 -3.13 3.12 -1.85
N PHE A 73 -1.86 3.43 -2.12
CA PHE A 73 -0.68 2.90 -1.43
C PHE A 73 0.14 4.04 -0.83
N SER A 74 0.91 3.74 0.20
CA SER A 74 1.80 4.71 0.87
C SER A 74 3.07 5.05 0.08
N SER A 75 3.46 4.19 -0.87
CA SER A 75 4.70 4.35 -1.64
C SER A 75 4.53 4.08 -3.14
N CYS A 76 5.24 4.85 -3.96
CA CYS A 76 5.38 4.62 -5.40
C CYS A 76 5.98 3.25 -5.73
N MET A 77 6.91 2.74 -4.92
CA MET A 77 7.50 1.41 -5.15
C MET A 77 6.48 0.30 -4.86
N SER A 78 5.62 0.50 -3.85
CA SER A 78 4.48 -0.38 -3.60
C SER A 78 3.54 -0.40 -4.80
N VAL A 79 3.19 0.76 -5.38
CA VAL A 79 2.37 0.85 -6.60
C VAL A 79 3.00 0.07 -7.75
N LYS A 80 4.30 0.26 -8.00
CA LYS A 80 5.04 -0.42 -9.07
C LYS A 80 5.04 -1.93 -8.89
N PHE A 81 5.39 -2.43 -7.72
CA PHE A 81 5.41 -3.86 -7.42
C PHE A 81 4.02 -4.50 -7.58
N HIS A 82 2.97 -3.88 -7.02
CA HIS A 82 1.62 -4.41 -7.15
C HIS A 82 1.12 -4.35 -8.59
N TYR A 83 1.48 -3.32 -9.38
CA TYR A 83 1.17 -3.26 -10.81
C TYR A 83 1.82 -4.42 -11.57
N GLU A 84 3.12 -4.65 -11.37
CA GLU A 84 3.86 -5.72 -12.05
C GLU A 84 3.34 -7.09 -11.62
N LEU A 85 3.13 -7.32 -10.33
CA LEU A 85 2.64 -8.59 -9.80
C LEU A 85 1.21 -8.91 -10.24
N LEU A 86 0.29 -7.94 -10.16
CA LEU A 86 -1.11 -8.15 -10.53
C LEU A 86 -1.27 -8.40 -12.04
N ASN A 87 -0.55 -7.66 -12.88
CA ASN A 87 -0.54 -7.93 -14.33
C ASN A 87 0.13 -9.28 -14.65
N TYR A 88 1.16 -9.69 -13.90
CA TYR A 88 1.79 -11.00 -14.07
C TYR A 88 0.82 -12.17 -13.79
N ILE A 89 -0.13 -12.00 -12.86
CA ILE A 89 -1.12 -13.03 -12.48
C ILE A 89 -2.48 -12.85 -13.19
N ASP A 90 -2.49 -12.21 -14.36
CA ASP A 90 -3.67 -11.97 -15.20
C ASP A 90 -4.80 -11.16 -14.52
N LEU A 91 -4.44 -10.22 -13.65
CA LEU A 91 -5.36 -9.18 -13.18
C LEU A 91 -4.95 -7.83 -13.78
N PRO A 92 -5.60 -7.40 -14.88
CA PRO A 92 -5.23 -6.16 -15.55
C PRO A 92 -5.47 -4.96 -14.63
N VAL A 93 -4.41 -4.22 -14.36
CA VAL A 93 -4.44 -3.01 -13.55
C VAL A 93 -3.63 -1.91 -14.23
N MET A 94 -4.08 -0.67 -14.09
CA MET A 94 -3.35 0.54 -14.47
C MET A 94 -2.65 1.10 -13.24
N ALA A 95 -1.57 1.84 -13.43
CA ALA A 95 -0.88 2.50 -12.33
C ALA A 95 -0.40 3.90 -12.70
N ILE A 96 -0.56 4.81 -11.75
CA ILE A 96 0.08 6.13 -11.77
C ILE A 96 0.94 6.26 -10.53
N HIS A 97 2.21 6.59 -10.71
CA HIS A 97 3.10 6.88 -9.59
C HIS A 97 4.03 8.02 -9.98
N VAL A 98 4.39 8.85 -9.01
CA VAL A 98 5.41 9.87 -9.26
C VAL A 98 6.75 9.16 -9.32
N SER A 99 7.51 9.42 -10.38
CA SER A 99 8.88 8.96 -10.47
C SER A 99 9.69 9.49 -9.30
N SER A 100 10.12 8.57 -8.44
CA SER A 100 11.23 8.85 -7.54
C SER A 100 12.51 8.96 -8.36
N LEU A 101 13.47 9.75 -7.90
CA LEU A 101 14.77 10.04 -8.52
C LEU A 101 15.51 8.78 -9.02
N ARG A 102 15.19 7.58 -8.48
CA ARG A 102 15.83 6.29 -8.81
C ARG A 102 15.18 5.50 -9.95
N THR A 103 13.93 5.75 -10.32
CA THR A 103 13.21 4.96 -11.35
C THR A 103 13.16 5.64 -12.72
N GLY A 104 13.80 6.81 -12.86
CA GLY A 104 13.66 7.68 -14.02
C GLY A 104 12.27 8.34 -14.08
N PRO A 105 12.13 9.47 -14.78
CA PRO A 105 10.86 10.17 -14.88
C PRO A 105 9.80 9.29 -15.57
N GLN A 106 8.67 9.02 -14.90
CA GLN A 106 7.45 8.69 -15.62
C GLN A 106 7.09 10.01 -16.30
N LYS A 107 7.44 10.14 -17.58
CA LYS A 107 7.15 11.36 -18.36
C LYS A 107 5.71 11.75 -18.05
N GLN A 108 5.49 12.99 -17.62
CA GLN A 108 4.17 13.51 -17.21
C GLN A 108 3.07 13.13 -18.23
N THR A 109 3.42 13.10 -19.51
CA THR A 109 2.60 12.58 -20.61
C THR A 109 2.03 11.18 -20.36
N LYS A 110 2.84 10.19 -19.95
CA LYS A 110 2.38 8.83 -19.64
C LYS A 110 1.40 8.81 -18.46
N ARG A 111 1.66 9.60 -17.41
CA ARG A 111 0.74 9.71 -16.26
C ARG A 111 -0.62 10.23 -16.71
N THR A 112 -0.61 11.30 -17.49
CA THR A 112 -1.82 11.90 -18.06
C THR A 112 -2.55 10.94 -19.00
N THR A 113 -1.84 10.23 -19.87
CA THR A 113 -2.45 9.24 -20.78
C THR A 113 -3.09 8.07 -20.04
N THR A 114 -2.39 7.42 -19.09
CA THR A 114 -2.96 6.32 -18.30
C THR A 114 -4.16 6.79 -17.48
N PHE A 115 -4.10 8.01 -16.94
CA PHE A 115 -5.22 8.57 -16.20
C PHE A 115 -6.43 8.80 -17.11
N PHE A 116 -6.26 9.41 -18.28
CA PHE A 116 -7.36 9.59 -19.23
C PHE A 116 -7.93 8.25 -19.73
N GLN A 117 -7.09 7.24 -19.95
CA GLN A 117 -7.54 5.88 -20.25
C GLN A 117 -8.44 5.33 -19.14
N PHE A 118 -8.06 5.49 -17.87
CA PHE A 118 -8.89 5.11 -16.75
C PHE A 118 -10.19 5.93 -16.70
N CYS A 119 -10.13 7.24 -16.94
CA CYS A 119 -11.32 8.10 -16.94
C CYS A 119 -12.33 7.68 -18.01
N ASN A 120 -11.87 7.34 -19.20
CA ASN A 120 -12.70 6.94 -20.34
C ASN A 120 -13.16 5.47 -20.29
N ALA A 121 -12.59 4.66 -19.40
CA ALA A 121 -12.99 3.26 -19.24
C ALA A 121 -14.24 3.13 -18.35
N ASP A 122 -15.19 2.29 -18.77
CA ASP A 122 -16.38 1.95 -17.98
C ASP A 122 -16.03 1.15 -16.71
N SER A 123 -14.95 0.37 -16.77
CA SER A 123 -14.43 -0.40 -15.65
C SER A 123 -12.91 -0.48 -15.70
N GLY A 124 -12.28 -0.71 -14.56
CA GLY A 124 -10.84 -0.77 -14.48
C GLY A 124 -10.34 -0.57 -13.05
N ILE A 125 -9.08 -0.91 -12.82
CA ILE A 125 -8.42 -0.76 -11.53
C ILE A 125 -7.23 0.18 -11.73
N LEU A 126 -7.17 1.26 -10.97
CA LEU A 126 -6.07 2.20 -10.97
C LEU A 126 -5.34 2.15 -9.62
N LEU A 127 -4.04 1.85 -9.64
CA LEU A 127 -3.17 1.90 -8.48
C LEU A 127 -2.47 3.26 -8.41
N CYS A 128 -2.49 3.90 -7.25
CA CYS A 128 -1.91 5.23 -7.09
C CYS A 128 -1.41 5.53 -5.66
N THR A 129 -0.64 6.60 -5.52
CA THR A 129 -0.36 7.28 -4.26
C THR A 129 -1.12 8.61 -4.21
N ASP A 130 -1.21 9.24 -3.03
CA ASP A 130 -1.85 10.56 -2.90
C ASP A 130 -1.18 11.60 -3.78
N VAL A 131 0.16 11.63 -3.79
CA VAL A 131 0.93 12.57 -4.61
C VAL A 131 0.63 12.39 -6.10
N ALA A 132 0.48 11.14 -6.55
CA ALA A 132 0.16 10.84 -7.94
C ALA A 132 -1.30 11.19 -8.30
N ALA A 133 -2.22 11.17 -7.33
CA ALA A 133 -3.63 11.51 -7.52
C ALA A 133 -3.93 13.01 -7.37
N ARG A 134 -3.07 13.78 -6.68
CA ARG A 134 -3.25 15.23 -6.49
C ARG A 134 -3.26 15.97 -7.83
N GLY A 135 -4.18 16.93 -7.95
CA GLY A 135 -4.37 17.75 -9.15
C GLY A 135 -5.06 17.04 -10.32
N LEU A 136 -5.49 15.78 -10.16
CA LEU A 136 -6.26 15.07 -11.17
C LEU A 136 -7.76 15.17 -10.85
N ASP A 137 -8.57 15.51 -11.86
CA ASP A 137 -10.03 15.46 -11.74
C ASP A 137 -10.51 14.02 -11.96
N ILE A 138 -10.56 13.27 -10.86
CA ILE A 138 -10.95 11.87 -10.83
C ILE A 138 -12.48 11.77 -11.02
N PRO A 139 -12.97 11.06 -12.05
CA PRO A 139 -14.40 10.85 -12.25
C PRO A 139 -14.96 9.97 -11.13
N GLU A 140 -16.28 9.87 -11.03
CA GLU A 140 -16.91 9.01 -10.03
C GLU A 140 -16.46 7.54 -10.22
N VAL A 141 -15.89 6.96 -9.16
CA VAL A 141 -15.47 5.56 -9.11
C VAL A 141 -16.38 4.77 -8.18
N ASP A 142 -16.59 3.48 -8.46
CA ASP A 142 -17.41 2.60 -7.62
C ASP A 142 -16.75 2.29 -6.28
N TRP A 143 -15.41 2.17 -6.28
CA TRP A 143 -14.65 1.80 -5.09
C TRP A 143 -13.36 2.59 -4.91
N ILE A 144 -13.16 3.07 -3.68
CA ILE A 144 -11.90 3.55 -3.16
C ILE A 144 -11.35 2.52 -2.18
N VAL A 145 -10.25 1.85 -2.54
CA VAL A 145 -9.53 0.94 -1.66
C VAL A 145 -8.33 1.67 -1.10
N GLN A 146 -8.25 1.78 0.21
CA GLN A 146 -7.09 2.32 0.91
C GLN A 146 -6.32 1.13 1.42
N TYR A 147 -5.39 0.65 0.58
CA TYR A 147 -4.56 -0.51 0.93
C TYR A 147 -3.67 -0.16 2.11
N ASP A 148 -3.05 1.04 2.06
CA ASP A 148 -2.37 1.66 3.18
C ASP A 148 -3.21 2.85 3.70
N PRO A 149 -3.32 3.01 5.03
CA PRO A 149 -3.96 4.19 5.60
C PRO A 149 -3.21 5.47 5.17
N PRO A 150 -3.93 6.59 4.99
CA PRO A 150 -3.32 7.88 4.68
C PRO A 150 -2.55 8.45 5.88
N ASP A 151 -1.64 9.39 5.61
CA ASP A 151 -0.86 10.04 6.66
C ASP A 151 -1.74 10.96 7.53
N ASP A 152 -2.73 11.61 6.91
CA ASP A 152 -3.70 12.51 7.58
C ASP A 152 -5.15 11.99 7.43
N PRO A 153 -5.96 11.96 8.51
CA PRO A 153 -7.42 11.78 8.44
C PRO A 153 -8.14 12.67 7.42
N LYS A 154 -7.64 13.88 7.12
CA LYS A 154 -8.20 14.74 6.06
C LYS A 154 -8.01 14.12 4.68
N GLU A 155 -6.85 13.49 4.43
CA GLU A 155 -6.60 12.79 3.16
C GLU A 155 -7.54 11.59 3.01
N TYR A 156 -7.88 10.90 4.10
CA TYR A 156 -8.90 9.86 4.08
C TYR A 156 -10.22 10.40 3.50
N ILE A 157 -10.69 11.54 4.01
CA ILE A 157 -11.93 12.18 3.55
C ILE A 157 -11.80 12.58 2.08
N HIS A 158 -10.66 13.14 1.67
CA HIS A 158 -10.40 13.51 0.27
C HIS A 158 -10.40 12.31 -0.68
N ARG A 159 -9.85 11.16 -0.26
CA ARG A 159 -9.87 9.90 -1.01
C ARG A 159 -11.30 9.40 -1.18
N VAL A 160 -12.06 9.31 -0.09
CA VAL A 160 -13.46 8.84 -0.11
C VAL A 160 -14.36 9.82 -0.87
N GLY A 161 -14.08 11.13 -0.84
CA GLY A 161 -14.83 12.13 -1.63
C GLY A 161 -14.62 12.03 -3.15
N ARG A 162 -13.77 11.11 -3.63
CA ARG A 162 -13.66 10.74 -5.06
C ARG A 162 -14.70 9.69 -5.48
N THR A 163 -15.41 9.12 -4.52
CA THR A 163 -16.54 8.23 -4.74
C THR A 163 -17.81 8.88 -4.17
N ALA A 164 -18.99 8.48 -4.64
CA ALA A 164 -20.29 8.95 -4.15
C ALA A 164 -20.49 10.49 -4.19
N ARG A 165 -20.26 11.13 -5.34
CA ARG A 165 -20.63 12.55 -5.52
C ARG A 165 -22.12 12.65 -5.89
N GLY A 166 -22.89 13.45 -5.15
CA GLY A 166 -24.30 13.74 -5.44
C GLY A 166 -25.33 12.88 -4.67
N VAL A 167 -26.61 13.24 -4.80
CA VAL A 167 -27.74 12.71 -4.00
C VAL A 167 -27.99 11.20 -4.18
N ASN A 168 -27.49 10.62 -5.29
CA ASN A 168 -27.64 9.20 -5.65
C ASN A 168 -26.31 8.42 -5.69
N GLY A 169 -25.22 8.97 -5.13
CA GLY A 169 -23.87 8.42 -5.24
C GLY A 169 -23.76 7.00 -4.65
N ARG A 170 -23.54 5.99 -5.52
CA ARG A 170 -23.42 4.56 -5.16
C ARG A 170 -21.97 4.15 -4.89
N GLY A 171 -21.19 5.08 -4.38
CA GLY A 171 -19.77 4.92 -4.15
C GLY A 171 -19.45 4.19 -2.84
N HIS A 172 -18.41 3.36 -2.86
CA HIS A 172 -17.97 2.62 -1.69
C HIS A 172 -16.48 2.84 -1.38
N ALA A 173 -16.09 2.73 -0.12
CA ALA A 173 -14.72 2.84 0.33
C ALA A 173 -14.37 1.73 1.32
N LEU A 174 -13.20 1.13 1.11
CA LEU A 174 -12.63 0.07 1.94
C LEU A 174 -11.29 0.53 2.50
N LEU A 175 -11.17 0.61 3.82
CA LEU A 175 -9.91 0.82 4.52
C LEU A 175 -9.37 -0.52 5.03
N ILE A 176 -8.15 -0.87 4.65
CA ILE A 176 -7.47 -2.06 5.17
C ILE A 176 -6.56 -1.60 6.31
N LEU A 177 -6.79 -2.12 7.52
CA LEU A 177 -5.97 -1.84 8.69
C LEU A 177 -5.35 -3.12 9.21
N ARG A 178 -4.14 -3.02 9.74
CA ARG A 178 -3.59 -4.07 10.60
C ARG A 178 -4.13 -3.96 12.02
N PRO A 179 -4.04 -5.03 12.83
CA PRO A 179 -4.46 -4.99 14.23
C PRO A 179 -3.84 -3.83 15.01
N GLU A 180 -2.57 -3.52 14.74
CA GLU A 180 -1.83 -2.44 15.41
C GLU A 180 -2.29 -1.04 14.96
N GLU A 181 -2.94 -0.93 13.80
CA GLU A 181 -3.34 0.35 13.18
C GLU A 181 -4.76 0.79 13.58
N LEU A 182 -5.46 -0.01 14.41
CA LEU A 182 -6.83 0.27 14.86
C LEU A 182 -6.97 1.61 15.58
N GLY A 183 -5.90 2.14 16.17
CA GLY A 183 -5.87 3.47 16.78
C GLY A 183 -6.25 4.59 15.80
N PHE A 184 -6.02 4.40 14.49
CA PHE A 184 -6.38 5.36 13.45
C PHE A 184 -7.88 5.65 13.39
N LEU A 185 -8.73 4.68 13.74
CA LEU A 185 -10.18 4.86 13.79
C LEU A 185 -10.62 5.94 14.79
N ARG A 186 -9.83 6.19 15.84
CA ARG A 186 -10.10 7.27 16.82
C ARG A 186 -10.00 8.64 16.15
N PHE A 187 -9.00 8.83 15.28
CA PHE A 187 -8.81 10.06 14.52
C PHE A 187 -9.91 10.26 13.49
N LEU A 188 -10.35 9.19 12.80
CA LEU A 188 -11.51 9.26 11.91
C LEU A 188 -12.79 9.66 12.67
N LYS A 189 -13.01 9.07 13.86
CA LYS A 189 -14.16 9.40 14.70
C LYS A 189 -14.16 10.87 15.12
N GLN A 190 -13.00 11.44 15.47
CA GLN A 190 -12.84 12.87 15.76
C GLN A 190 -13.15 13.74 14.54
N ALA A 191 -12.78 13.28 13.34
CA ALA A 191 -13.14 13.90 12.07
C ALA A 191 -14.60 13.64 11.64
N LYS A 192 -15.45 13.12 12.54
CA LYS A 192 -16.87 12.78 12.31
C LYS A 192 -17.10 11.70 11.25
N VAL A 193 -16.09 10.88 10.98
CA VAL A 193 -16.18 9.73 10.09
C VAL A 193 -16.20 8.47 10.93
N THR A 194 -17.24 7.65 10.79
CA THR A 194 -17.34 6.37 11.51
C THR A 194 -17.48 5.23 10.50
N PRO A 195 -16.37 4.71 9.96
CA PRO A 195 -16.41 3.60 9.01
C PRO A 195 -16.91 2.33 9.72
N ARG A 196 -17.77 1.55 9.08
CA ARG A 196 -18.26 0.30 9.67
C ARG A 196 -17.24 -0.82 9.49
N THR A 197 -17.12 -1.68 10.48
CA THR A 197 -16.34 -2.91 10.36
C THR A 197 -17.01 -3.83 9.35
N GLY A 198 -16.26 -4.24 8.33
CA GLY A 198 -16.70 -5.26 7.39
C GLY A 198 -16.24 -6.65 7.79
N PRO A 199 -16.83 -7.70 7.19
CA PRO A 199 -16.45 -9.07 7.47
C PRO A 199 -15.00 -9.30 7.04
N VAL A 200 -14.17 -9.82 7.96
CA VAL A 200 -12.82 -10.29 7.64
C VAL A 200 -12.98 -11.62 6.90
N PRO A 201 -12.57 -11.71 5.62
CA PRO A 201 -12.58 -13.00 4.94
C PRO A 201 -11.62 -13.97 5.62
N VAL A 202 -12.04 -15.22 5.79
CA VAL A 202 -11.12 -16.30 6.15
C VAL A 202 -10.23 -16.55 4.95
N LEU A 203 -9.01 -16.01 5.01
CA LEU A 203 -8.02 -16.15 3.95
C LEU A 203 -6.97 -17.19 4.37
N PRO A 204 -6.65 -18.17 3.49
CA PRO A 204 -5.55 -19.08 3.74
C PRO A 204 -4.23 -18.35 3.66
N VAL A 205 -3.18 -18.99 4.16
CA VAL A 205 -1.82 -18.47 4.09
C VAL A 205 -1.29 -18.68 2.68
N LEU A 206 -1.22 -17.61 1.88
CA LEU A 206 -0.77 -17.61 0.48
C LEU A 206 0.73 -17.94 0.33
N CYS A 207 1.49 -17.81 1.42
CA CYS A 207 2.92 -17.56 1.44
C CYS A 207 3.74 -18.42 0.48
N ARG A 208 3.54 -19.74 0.43
CA ARG A 208 4.42 -20.64 -0.34
C ARG A 208 4.43 -20.42 -1.86
N SER A 209 3.28 -20.13 -2.48
CA SER A 209 3.21 -20.01 -3.94
C SER A 209 3.71 -18.64 -4.41
N LEU A 210 3.43 -17.59 -3.62
CA LEU A 210 3.94 -16.25 -3.88
C LEU A 210 5.46 -16.21 -3.66
N GLU A 211 5.96 -16.79 -2.56
CA GLU A 211 7.40 -16.91 -2.27
C GLU A 211 8.16 -17.55 -3.44
N LYS A 212 7.70 -18.72 -3.91
CA LYS A 212 8.32 -19.40 -5.06
C LYS A 212 8.32 -18.56 -6.33
N LEU A 213 7.29 -17.74 -6.54
CA LEU A 213 7.23 -16.84 -7.69
C LEU A 213 8.26 -15.71 -7.56
N ILE A 214 8.28 -15.04 -6.42
CA ILE A 214 9.18 -13.92 -6.13
C ILE A 214 10.64 -14.39 -6.08
N GLU A 215 10.91 -15.60 -5.60
CA GLU A 215 12.25 -16.19 -5.61
C GLU A 215 12.76 -16.47 -7.04
N LYS A 216 11.90 -17.00 -7.92
CA LYS A 216 12.31 -17.42 -9.27
C LYS A 216 12.34 -16.31 -10.31
N ASN A 217 11.55 -15.25 -10.14
CA ASN A 217 11.45 -14.17 -11.11
C ASN A 217 12.31 -12.98 -10.64
N TYR A 218 13.49 -12.82 -11.24
CA TYR A 218 14.45 -11.76 -10.92
C TYR A 218 13.83 -10.35 -10.90
N TYR A 219 13.01 -10.00 -11.90
CA TYR A 219 12.43 -8.66 -12.00
C TYR A 219 11.40 -8.40 -10.89
N LEU A 220 10.50 -9.37 -10.65
CA LEU A 220 9.54 -9.28 -9.54
C LEU A 220 10.25 -9.31 -8.19
N HIS A 221 11.32 -10.10 -8.03
CA HIS A 221 12.13 -10.13 -6.82
C HIS A 221 12.69 -8.76 -6.47
N LYS A 222 13.35 -8.11 -7.44
CA LYS A 222 13.94 -6.79 -7.27
C LYS A 222 12.89 -5.74 -6.94
N SER A 223 11.77 -5.77 -7.66
CA SER A 223 10.63 -4.87 -7.45
C SER A 223 10.00 -5.05 -6.06
N ALA A 224 9.79 -6.31 -5.64
CA ALA A 224 9.31 -6.64 -4.30
C ALA A 224 10.25 -6.13 -3.21
N GLN A 225 11.56 -6.26 -3.40
CA GLN A 225 12.56 -5.81 -2.44
C GLN A 225 12.55 -4.28 -2.29
N GLU A 226 12.50 -3.55 -3.40
CA GLU A 226 12.38 -2.08 -3.42
C GLU A 226 11.07 -1.61 -2.78
N ALA A 227 9.97 -2.30 -3.08
CA ALA A 227 8.65 -2.00 -2.52
C ALA A 227 8.60 -2.25 -1.02
N TYR A 228 9.12 -3.38 -0.54
CA TYR A 228 9.23 -3.69 0.90
C TYR A 228 10.03 -2.60 1.63
N LYS A 229 11.25 -2.29 1.15
CA LYS A 229 12.10 -1.25 1.75
C LYS A 229 11.39 0.10 1.78
N SER A 230 10.69 0.46 0.71
CA SER A 230 9.99 1.73 0.64
C SER A 230 8.72 1.76 1.49
N TYR A 231 8.02 0.64 1.66
CA TYR A 231 6.86 0.52 2.53
C TYR A 231 7.28 0.72 3.98
N VAL A 232 8.34 0.04 4.44
CA VAL A 232 8.85 0.21 5.81
C VAL A 232 9.30 1.65 6.05
N ARG A 233 10.00 2.28 5.09
CA ARG A 233 10.37 3.70 5.19
C ARG A 233 9.17 4.64 5.22
N ALA A 234 8.14 4.38 4.41
CA ALA A 234 6.91 5.18 4.43
C ALA A 234 6.18 5.05 5.77
N TYR A 235 6.20 3.84 6.35
CA TYR A 235 5.70 3.58 7.69
C TYR A 235 6.51 4.35 8.75
N ASP A 236 7.84 4.35 8.63
CA ASP A 236 8.76 5.09 9.48
C ASP A 236 8.71 6.60 9.30
N SER A 237 8.19 7.12 8.18
CA SER A 237 8.01 8.56 7.98
C SER A 237 6.61 9.04 8.36
N HIS A 238 5.70 8.14 8.75
CA HIS A 238 4.31 8.50 9.04
C HIS A 238 4.23 9.47 10.24
N SER A 239 3.39 10.50 10.12
CA SER A 239 3.22 11.55 11.13
C SER A 239 2.66 11.06 12.47
N LEU A 240 1.72 10.10 12.45
CA LEU A 240 1.04 9.58 13.65
C LEU A 240 1.86 8.46 14.34
N LYS A 241 3.03 8.81 14.89
CA LYS A 241 3.98 7.88 15.54
C LYS A 241 3.41 7.02 16.65
N GLN A 242 2.39 7.52 17.34
CA GLN A 242 1.67 6.80 18.38
C GLN A 242 0.92 5.56 17.87
N ILE A 243 0.64 5.48 16.56
CA ILE A 243 0.03 4.32 15.91
C ILE A 243 1.04 3.65 14.99
N TYR A 244 1.75 4.45 14.19
CA TYR A 244 2.63 3.99 13.14
C TYR A 244 4.10 4.11 13.58
N SER A 245 4.57 3.06 14.26
CA SER A 245 5.97 2.93 14.68
C SER A 245 6.59 1.65 14.12
N VAL A 246 7.79 1.75 13.55
CA VAL A 246 8.49 0.56 13.04
C VAL A 246 8.87 -0.39 14.18
N GLY A 247 9.03 0.10 15.40
CA GLY A 247 9.32 -0.74 16.57
C GLY A 247 8.20 -1.75 16.89
N THR A 248 6.95 -1.43 16.54
CA THR A 248 5.80 -2.33 16.71
C THR A 248 5.44 -3.08 15.43
N LEU A 249 6.14 -2.78 14.32
CA LEU A 249 5.89 -3.41 13.03
C LEU A 249 6.54 -4.79 12.97
N ASN A 250 5.72 -5.84 12.85
CA ASN A 250 6.22 -7.19 12.65
C ASN A 250 6.79 -7.36 11.23
N LEU A 251 8.08 -7.02 11.07
CA LEU A 251 8.80 -7.06 9.79
C LEU A 251 8.75 -8.45 9.12
N PRO A 252 8.92 -9.59 9.82
CA PRO A 252 8.72 -10.91 9.22
C PRO A 252 7.34 -11.10 8.57
N GLN A 253 6.25 -10.70 9.24
CA GLN A 253 4.90 -10.85 8.66
C GLN A 253 4.66 -9.88 7.48
N VAL A 254 5.24 -8.69 7.54
CA VAL A 254 5.22 -7.76 6.39
C VAL A 254 5.97 -8.36 5.20
N ALA A 255 7.13 -8.96 5.42
CA ALA A 255 7.94 -9.58 4.37
C ALA A 255 7.18 -10.67 3.60
N LEU A 256 6.39 -11.48 4.31
CA LEU A 256 5.52 -12.49 3.72
C LEU A 256 4.50 -11.89 2.74
N SER A 257 3.98 -10.69 3.01
CA SER A 257 3.06 -9.99 2.11
C SER A 257 3.68 -9.53 0.78
N PHE A 258 5.01 -9.39 0.75
CA PHE A 258 5.81 -9.13 -0.45
C PHE A 258 6.41 -10.40 -1.07
N GLY A 259 6.12 -11.57 -0.50
CA GLY A 259 6.61 -12.87 -0.95
C GLY A 259 8.02 -13.21 -0.49
N PHE A 260 8.51 -12.61 0.59
CA PHE A 260 9.80 -12.97 1.18
C PHE A 260 9.62 -13.82 2.43
N ARG A 261 10.36 -14.94 2.50
CA ARG A 261 10.43 -15.78 3.70
C ARG A 261 11.20 -15.12 4.85
N LEU A 262 12.18 -14.29 4.51
CA LEU A 262 12.97 -13.51 5.46
C LEU A 262 12.90 -12.03 5.08
N PRO A 263 12.76 -11.11 6.06
CA PRO A 263 12.68 -9.69 5.78
C PRO A 263 13.95 -9.18 5.10
N PRO A 264 13.86 -8.54 3.93
CA PRO A 264 14.99 -7.83 3.34
C PRO A 264 15.54 -6.77 4.31
N TYR A 265 16.85 -6.56 4.30
CA TYR A 265 17.45 -5.49 5.11
C TYR A 265 16.90 -4.12 4.71
N VAL A 266 16.50 -3.32 5.72
CA VAL A 266 16.10 -1.92 5.55
C VAL A 266 16.99 -1.09 6.45
N ASP A 267 17.71 -0.17 5.83
CA ASP A 267 18.40 0.89 6.56
C ASP A 267 17.34 1.87 7.07
N LEU A 268 17.06 1.78 8.37
CA LEU A 268 16.16 2.65 9.09
C LEU A 268 17.02 3.63 9.88
N SER A 269 16.75 4.91 9.70
CA SER A 269 17.27 5.96 10.55
C SER A 269 16.57 5.90 11.91
N ILE A 270 16.68 4.77 12.62
CA ILE A 270 16.36 4.71 14.03
C ILE A 270 17.40 5.66 14.64
N LEU A 271 16.98 6.87 14.99
CA LEU A 271 17.66 7.62 16.04
C LEU A 271 17.76 6.63 17.18
N LEU A 272 18.94 6.02 17.32
CA LEU A 272 19.34 5.32 18.52
C LEU A 272 19.23 6.38 19.60
N ALA A 273 18.06 6.51 20.22
CA ALA A 273 18.04 6.87 21.61
C ALA A 273 18.89 5.77 22.25
N PRO A 274 20.08 6.08 22.79
CA PRO A 274 20.81 5.09 23.53
C PRO A 274 19.85 4.50 24.59
N PRO A 275 19.95 3.19 24.91
CA PRO A 275 19.21 2.67 26.04
C PRO A 275 19.49 3.60 27.22
N ALA A 276 18.45 4.00 27.96
CA ALA A 276 18.61 4.87 29.11
C ALA A 276 19.67 4.27 30.03
N GLY A 277 20.90 4.80 29.92
CA GLY A 277 21.99 4.45 30.82
C GLY A 277 21.59 4.92 32.22
N PRO A 278 22.18 4.33 33.27
CA PRO A 278 21.95 4.81 34.62
C PRO A 278 22.23 6.31 34.66
N VAL A 279 21.26 7.06 35.19
CA VAL A 279 21.38 8.50 35.43
C VAL A 279 22.57 8.69 36.37
N LEU A 280 23.70 9.12 35.83
CA LEU A 280 24.81 9.57 36.66
C LEU A 280 24.35 10.82 37.41
N PRO A 281 24.59 10.92 38.73
CA PRO A 281 24.25 12.12 39.48
C PRO A 281 24.97 13.31 38.84
N GLY A 282 24.20 14.37 38.55
CA GLY A 282 24.73 15.61 38.00
C GLY A 282 25.81 16.21 38.91
N PRO A 283 26.75 16.99 38.36
CA PRO A 283 27.79 17.62 39.15
C PRO A 283 27.15 18.55 40.20
N PRO A 284 27.76 18.67 41.40
CA PRO A 284 27.26 19.57 42.43
C PRO A 284 27.19 21.01 41.90
N ALA A 285 26.09 21.68 42.18
CA ALA A 285 25.88 23.08 41.84
C ALA A 285 26.97 23.95 42.48
N GLY A 286 27.82 24.59 41.67
CA GLY A 286 28.85 25.48 42.20
C GLY A 286 30.04 25.85 41.31
N CYS A 287 30.08 25.51 40.02
CA CYS A 287 31.14 26.01 39.13
C CYS A 287 30.55 26.72 37.91
N GLU A 288 30.61 28.05 37.90
CA GLU A 288 30.44 28.87 36.70
C GLU A 288 31.52 28.54 35.67
N PRO A 289 31.21 28.51 34.36
CA PRO A 289 32.23 28.38 33.33
C PRO A 289 32.90 29.74 33.07
N ASP A 290 34.21 29.79 33.27
CA ASP A 290 35.06 30.92 32.92
C ASP A 290 35.15 31.05 31.38
N ILE A 291 34.53 32.09 30.82
CA ILE A 291 34.50 32.40 29.39
C ILE A 291 35.82 33.06 29.01
N ARG A 292 36.92 32.30 28.92
CA ARG A 292 38.15 32.71 28.21
C ARG A 292 38.96 31.50 27.73
N MET A 293 38.65 30.98 26.54
CA MET A 293 39.64 30.59 25.52
C MET A 293 38.91 29.97 24.30
N LEU A 294 38.47 30.83 23.40
CA LEU A 294 38.27 30.48 22.00
C LEU A 294 39.42 31.11 21.23
N ALA A 295 40.51 30.36 21.07
CA ALA A 295 41.52 30.66 20.05
C ALA A 295 42.33 29.39 19.76
N VAL A 296 42.55 29.18 18.46
CA VAL A 296 43.59 28.34 17.84
C VAL A 296 43.30 26.83 17.78
N CYS A 297 42.82 26.36 16.63
CA CYS A 297 43.71 25.73 15.65
C CYS A 297 42.97 25.45 14.34
N SER A 298 43.69 25.78 13.27
CA SER A 298 43.42 25.57 11.85
C SER A 298 43.35 24.11 11.44
#